data_AF-A0A0R2V2V5-F1
#
_entry.id   AF-A0A0R2V2V5-F1
#
_cell.length_a   1.000
_cell.length_b   1.000
_cell.length_c   1.000
_cell.angle_alpha   90.00
_cell.angle_beta   90.00
_cell.angle_gamma   90.00
#
_symmetry.space_group_name_H-M   'P 1'
#
loop_
_entity.id
_entity.type
_entity.pdbx_description
1 polymer ?
#
loop_
_entity_poly.entity_id
_entity_poly.type
_entity_poly.pdbx_seq_one_letter_code
_entity_poly.pdbx_strand_id
1 'polypeptide(L)'
;MSLNGDRVKSKKNRILPVPQFLQHELIIRYDGCDSSVNLFSRKRRTYHRYYFKNRWADYKKQTDMIEENQTIYSFRHTGAIRVFEKTGSLQKLQQVMGHSDMKVSLTYLRGLEIKQLDIEDLPEL
;
A
#
# COMPACT_ATOMS: atom_id res chain seq x y z
N MET A 1 -17.09 -13.57 -4.04
CA MET A 1 -16.27 -13.91 -2.85
C MET A 1 -16.25 -12.71 -1.91
N SER A 2 -17.02 -12.75 -0.83
CA SER A 2 -17.01 -11.69 0.20
C SER A 2 -16.16 -12.16 1.37
N LEU A 3 -15.06 -11.49 1.65
CA LEU A 3 -14.32 -11.66 2.91
C LEU A 3 -15.24 -11.16 4.05
N ASN A 4 -15.37 -11.87 5.16
CA ASN A 4 -16.24 -11.39 6.25
C ASN A 4 -15.82 -9.97 6.71
N GLY A 5 -16.75 -9.01 6.61
CA GLY A 5 -16.53 -7.59 6.90
C GLY A 5 -16.14 -7.29 8.35
N ASP A 6 -16.29 -8.26 9.25
CA ASP A 6 -15.94 -8.14 10.67
C ASP A 6 -14.43 -8.01 10.92
N ARG A 7 -13.59 -8.26 9.92
CA ARG A 7 -12.13 -8.10 10.02
C ARG A 7 -11.63 -6.66 9.85
N VAL A 8 -12.49 -5.73 9.42
CA VAL A 8 -12.12 -4.34 9.16
C VAL A 8 -13.04 -3.41 9.97
N LYS A 9 -12.45 -2.43 10.68
CA LYS A 9 -13.19 -1.45 11.51
C LYS A 9 -14.31 -0.73 10.73
N SER A 10 -14.18 -0.61 9.41
CA SER A 10 -15.16 0.03 8.51
C SER A 10 -16.14 -0.94 7.83
N LYS A 11 -15.99 -2.27 8.04
CA LYS A 11 -16.71 -3.34 7.32
C LYS A 11 -16.59 -3.33 5.79
N LYS A 12 -15.76 -2.46 5.20
CA LYS A 12 -15.52 -2.38 3.76
C LYS A 12 -14.26 -3.15 3.39
N ASN A 13 -14.42 -4.26 2.68
CA ASN A 13 -13.29 -4.96 2.08
C ASN A 13 -12.77 -4.16 0.89
N ARG A 14 -11.45 -4.03 0.82
CA ARG A 14 -10.76 -3.47 -0.33
C ARG A 14 -10.17 -4.63 -1.14
N ILE A 15 -10.45 -4.66 -2.44
CA ILE A 15 -9.83 -5.57 -3.38
C ILE A 15 -8.79 -4.76 -4.15
N LEU A 16 -7.54 -5.23 -4.14
CA LEU A 16 -6.46 -4.63 -4.93
C LEU A 16 -5.92 -5.66 -5.90
N PRO A 17 -5.76 -5.31 -7.19
CA PRO A 17 -5.08 -6.18 -8.12
C PRO A 17 -3.60 -6.29 -7.70
N VAL A 18 -3.06 -7.49 -7.78
CA VAL A 18 -1.64 -7.77 -7.56
C VAL A 18 -1.03 -8.30 -8.87
N PRO A 19 0.22 -7.97 -9.20
CA PRO A 19 0.90 -8.49 -10.38
C PRO A 19 0.88 -10.03 -10.48
N GLN A 20 0.85 -10.55 -11.70
CA GLN A 20 0.75 -12.00 -11.96
C GLN A 20 1.86 -12.81 -11.30
N PHE A 21 3.10 -12.30 -11.31
CA PHE A 21 4.22 -13.00 -10.66
C PHE A 21 3.99 -13.19 -9.16
N LEU A 22 3.42 -12.18 -8.46
CA LEU A 22 3.08 -12.33 -7.05
C LEU A 22 1.96 -13.34 -6.84
N GLN A 23 0.97 -13.39 -7.74
CA GLN A 23 -0.09 -14.41 -7.66
C GLN A 23 0.51 -15.81 -7.77
N HIS A 24 1.42 -16.02 -8.71
CA HIS A 24 2.10 -17.30 -8.91
C HIS A 24 2.92 -17.72 -7.67
N GLU A 25 3.73 -16.81 -7.14
CA GLU A 25 4.52 -17.05 -5.91
C GLU A 25 3.63 -17.40 -4.72
N LEU A 26 2.49 -16.70 -4.57
CA LEU A 26 1.54 -16.98 -3.49
C LEU A 26 0.87 -18.33 -3.66
N ILE A 27 0.48 -18.71 -4.88
CA ILE A 27 -0.14 -20.02 -5.15
C ILE A 27 0.84 -21.14 -4.80
N ILE A 28 2.09 -21.06 -5.27
CA ILE A 28 3.12 -22.07 -4.98
C ILE A 28 3.41 -22.14 -3.48
N ARG A 29 3.62 -20.99 -2.83
CA ARG A 29 3.99 -20.94 -1.41
C ARG A 29 2.92 -21.50 -0.47
N TYR A 30 1.66 -21.44 -0.89
CA TYR A 30 0.49 -21.85 -0.12
C TYR A 30 -0.21 -23.10 -0.67
N ASP A 31 0.40 -23.79 -1.62
CA ASP A 31 -0.10 -25.08 -2.08
C ASP A 31 -0.22 -26.06 -0.90
N GLY A 32 -1.35 -26.77 -0.85
CA GLY A 32 -1.70 -27.67 0.26
C GLY A 32 -1.90 -27.01 1.64
N CYS A 33 -1.87 -25.67 1.76
CA CYS A 33 -2.09 -24.99 3.03
C CYS A 33 -3.60 -24.82 3.34
N ASP A 34 -3.95 -24.93 4.62
CA ASP A 34 -5.29 -24.64 5.13
C ASP A 34 -5.66 -23.16 4.90
N SER A 35 -6.88 -22.88 4.46
CA SER A 35 -7.36 -21.52 4.13
C SER A 35 -7.40 -20.54 5.32
N SER A 36 -7.27 -21.05 6.55
CA SER A 36 -7.21 -20.26 7.79
C SER A 36 -5.79 -19.81 8.18
N VAL A 37 -4.74 -20.24 7.46
CA VAL A 37 -3.37 -19.80 7.78
C VAL A 37 -3.16 -18.33 7.45
N ASN A 38 -2.32 -17.66 8.24
CA ASN A 38 -1.92 -16.30 7.95
C ASN A 38 -0.90 -16.23 6.80
N LEU A 39 -1.06 -15.21 5.94
CA LEU A 39 -0.25 -14.95 4.75
C LEU A 39 1.24 -14.66 5.00
N PHE A 40 1.65 -14.36 6.22
CA PHE A 40 3.06 -14.07 6.52
C PHE A 40 3.68 -15.16 7.38
N SER A 41 2.98 -15.58 8.44
CA SER A 41 3.53 -16.58 9.36
C SER A 41 3.36 -18.02 8.89
N ARG A 42 2.50 -18.27 7.90
CA ARG A 42 2.07 -19.63 7.46
C ARG A 42 1.49 -20.48 8.61
N LYS A 43 1.07 -19.82 9.68
CA LYS A 43 0.45 -20.43 10.86
C LYS A 43 -0.91 -19.78 11.09
N ARG A 44 -1.79 -20.41 11.87
CA ARG A 44 -3.08 -19.79 12.27
C ARG A 44 -2.89 -18.49 13.07
N ARG A 45 -1.74 -18.32 13.73
CA ARG A 45 -1.40 -17.11 14.51
C ARG A 45 -0.60 -16.11 13.66
N THR A 46 -0.91 -14.83 13.80
CA THR A 46 -0.15 -13.74 13.19
C THR A 46 1.18 -13.50 13.90
N TYR A 47 2.12 -12.79 13.26
CA TYR A 47 3.28 -12.25 13.96
C TYR A 47 2.88 -11.15 14.96
N HIS A 48 3.76 -10.86 15.93
CA HIS A 48 3.57 -9.76 16.87
C HIS A 48 3.57 -8.40 16.16
N ARG A 49 3.00 -7.36 16.79
CA ARG A 49 2.81 -6.03 16.19
C ARG A 49 4.10 -5.36 15.66
N TYR A 50 5.26 -5.67 16.22
CA TYR A 50 6.54 -5.08 15.81
C TYR A 50 7.30 -5.86 14.73
N TYR A 51 6.74 -6.95 14.18
CA TYR A 51 7.51 -7.87 13.34
C TYR A 51 8.05 -7.19 12.09
N PHE A 52 7.19 -6.50 11.35
CA PHE A 52 7.61 -5.76 10.15
C PHE A 52 8.46 -4.54 10.47
N LYS A 53 8.29 -3.92 11.64
CA LYS A 53 9.19 -2.85 12.10
C LYS A 53 10.61 -3.38 12.28
N ASN A 54 10.75 -4.54 12.91
CA ASN A 54 12.05 -5.18 13.15
C ASN A 54 12.67 -5.65 11.84
N ARG A 55 11.89 -6.30 10.95
CA ARG A 55 12.39 -6.70 9.62
C ARG A 55 12.81 -5.51 8.76
N TRP A 56 12.08 -4.39 8.83
CA TRP A 56 12.50 -3.14 8.19
C TRP A 56 13.84 -2.65 8.75
N ALA A 57 14.00 -2.63 10.07
CA ALA A 57 15.26 -2.24 10.72
C ALA A 57 16.43 -3.15 10.35
N ASP A 58 16.20 -4.47 10.23
CA ASP A 58 17.21 -5.42 9.77
C ASP A 58 17.58 -5.16 8.30
N TYR A 59 16.60 -4.90 7.44
CA TYR A 59 16.83 -4.59 6.03
C TYR A 59 17.63 -3.29 5.85
N LYS A 60 17.36 -2.25 6.67
CA LYS A 60 18.15 -1.00 6.67
C LYS A 60 19.64 -1.22 6.92
N LYS A 61 20.02 -2.27 7.66
CA LYS A 61 21.45 -2.58 7.90
C LYS A 61 22.14 -3.21 6.69
N GLN A 62 21.36 -3.63 5.69
CA GLN A 62 21.84 -4.35 4.51
C GLN A 62 21.79 -3.49 3.23
N THR A 63 21.33 -2.25 3.31
CA THR A 63 21.16 -1.37 2.16
C THR A 63 21.47 0.07 2.52
N ASP A 64 22.16 0.78 1.63
CA ASP A 64 22.42 2.21 1.76
C ASP A 64 21.29 3.07 1.16
N MET A 65 20.25 2.44 0.59
CA MET A 65 19.13 3.15 -0.05
C MET A 65 18.12 3.74 0.94
N ILE A 66 18.18 3.36 2.21
CA ILE A 66 17.20 3.76 3.23
C ILE A 66 17.91 4.57 4.31
N GLU A 67 17.53 5.83 4.44
CA GLU A 67 18.09 6.74 5.44
C GLU A 67 17.62 6.40 6.87
N GLU A 68 18.32 6.93 7.87
CA GLU A 68 18.07 6.65 9.30
C GLU A 68 16.61 6.86 9.69
N ASN A 69 16.00 7.96 9.23
CA ASN A 69 14.64 8.37 9.57
C ASN A 69 13.56 7.77 8.66
N GLN A 70 13.94 6.98 7.65
CA GLN A 70 12.99 6.33 6.76
C GLN A 70 12.45 5.05 7.39
N THR A 71 11.12 5.00 7.50
CA THR A 71 10.38 3.88 8.10
C THR A 71 9.52 3.17 7.05
N ILE A 72 8.88 2.07 7.45
CA ILE A 72 7.86 1.42 6.62
C ILE A 72 6.70 2.39 6.25
N TYR A 73 6.48 3.45 7.03
CA TYR A 73 5.51 4.49 6.71
C TYR A 73 6.01 5.43 5.60
N SER A 74 7.32 5.70 5.56
CA SER A 74 7.95 6.41 4.45
C SER A 74 7.77 5.62 3.14
N PHE A 75 8.00 4.30 3.19
CA PHE A 75 7.72 3.42 2.04
C PHE A 75 6.26 3.48 1.59
N ARG A 76 5.32 3.42 2.53
CA ARG A 76 3.88 3.59 2.22
C ARG A 76 3.59 4.96 1.60
N HIS A 77 4.24 6.02 2.07
CA HIS A 77 4.07 7.37 1.55
C HIS A 77 4.58 7.49 0.12
N THR A 78 5.77 6.98 -0.17
CA THR A 78 6.31 6.91 -1.54
C THR A 78 5.39 6.10 -2.46
N GLY A 79 4.82 5.00 -2.00
CA GLY A 79 3.84 4.23 -2.78
C GLY A 79 2.59 5.04 -3.14
N ALA A 80 2.10 5.87 -2.23
CA ALA A 80 0.97 6.76 -2.46
C ALA A 80 1.29 7.79 -3.56
N ILE A 81 2.44 8.46 -3.46
CA ILE A 81 2.94 9.42 -4.44
C ILE A 81 3.01 8.76 -5.82
N ARG A 82 3.63 7.58 -5.94
CA ARG A 82 3.76 6.88 -7.23
C ARG A 82 2.43 6.46 -7.86
N VAL A 83 1.43 6.13 -7.03
CA VAL A 83 0.07 5.85 -7.54
C VAL A 83 -0.52 7.11 -8.16
N PHE A 84 -0.38 8.26 -7.50
CA PHE A 84 -0.86 9.53 -8.02
C PHE A 84 -0.09 9.94 -9.29
N GLU A 85 1.24 9.97 -9.26
CA GLU A 85 2.08 10.30 -10.42
C GLU A 85 1.75 9.45 -11.65
N LYS A 86 1.52 8.15 -11.47
CA LYS A 86 1.19 7.24 -12.56
C LYS A 86 -0.22 7.41 -13.12
N THR A 87 -1.17 7.85 -12.29
CA THR A 87 -2.60 7.79 -12.65
C THR A 87 -3.28 9.15 -12.78
N GLY A 88 -2.67 10.21 -12.26
CA GLY A 88 -3.27 11.55 -12.10
C GLY A 88 -4.54 11.59 -11.23
N SER A 89 -4.94 10.47 -10.62
CA SER A 89 -6.28 10.31 -10.06
C SER A 89 -6.27 10.24 -8.53
N LEU A 90 -6.79 11.30 -7.90
CA LEU A 90 -7.04 11.35 -6.46
C LEU A 90 -7.99 10.23 -5.99
N GLN A 91 -8.97 9.86 -6.83
CA GLN A 91 -9.89 8.76 -6.54
C GLN A 91 -9.19 7.40 -6.51
N LYS A 92 -8.33 7.11 -7.50
CA LYS A 92 -7.52 5.88 -7.49
C LYS A 92 -6.56 5.84 -6.31
N LEU A 93 -5.93 6.98 -5.99
CA LEU A 93 -5.11 7.12 -4.78
C LEU A 93 -5.91 6.78 -3.51
N GLN A 94 -7.10 7.38 -3.33
CA GLN A 94 -7.95 7.12 -2.18
C GLN A 94 -8.34 5.65 -2.06
N GLN A 95 -8.71 5.01 -3.18
CA GLN A 95 -9.09 3.60 -3.21
C GLN A 95 -7.91 2.70 -2.84
N VAL A 96 -6.73 2.91 -3.45
CA VAL A 96 -5.52 2.12 -3.16
C VAL A 96 -5.11 2.25 -1.71
N MET A 97 -5.11 3.49 -1.19
CA MET A 97 -4.71 3.77 0.19
C MET A 97 -5.77 3.36 1.22
N GLY A 98 -7.03 3.23 0.80
CA GLY A 98 -8.18 2.90 1.64
C GLY A 98 -8.53 4.00 2.63
N HIS A 99 -8.38 5.25 2.20
CA HIS A 99 -8.76 6.40 3.01
C HIS A 99 -10.28 6.64 2.92
N SER A 100 -10.92 6.83 4.08
CA SER A 100 -12.35 7.14 4.14
C SER A 100 -12.69 8.53 3.62
N ASP A 101 -11.73 9.46 3.70
CA ASP A 101 -11.87 10.85 3.30
C ASP A 101 -10.74 11.22 2.34
N MET A 102 -11.08 11.95 1.27
CA MET A 102 -10.13 12.46 0.29
C MET A 102 -9.09 13.39 0.92
N LYS A 103 -9.46 14.12 1.98
CA LYS A 103 -8.53 14.99 2.74
C LYS A 103 -7.32 14.21 3.25
N VAL A 104 -7.51 12.95 3.65
CA VAL A 104 -6.42 12.08 4.12
C VAL A 104 -5.52 11.65 2.96
N SER A 105 -6.05 11.49 1.74
CA SER A 105 -5.23 11.24 0.56
C SER A 105 -4.40 12.47 0.16
N LEU A 106 -4.98 13.67 0.26
CA LEU A 106 -4.30 14.91 -0.07
C LEU A 106 -3.08 15.18 0.83
N THR A 107 -3.05 14.68 2.07
CA THR A 107 -1.88 14.84 2.94
C THR A 107 -0.63 14.15 2.39
N TYR A 108 -0.79 13.13 1.53
CA TYR A 108 0.33 12.45 0.87
C TYR A 108 0.92 13.25 -0.28
N LEU A 109 0.20 14.26 -0.80
CA LEU A 109 0.61 15.04 -1.96
C LEU A 109 1.12 16.44 -1.59
N ARG A 110 1.12 16.81 -0.30
CA ARG A 110 1.53 18.16 0.15
C ARG A 110 2.98 18.53 -0.20
N GLY A 111 3.84 17.54 -0.45
CA GLY A 111 5.24 17.73 -0.86
C GLY A 111 5.49 17.55 -2.36
N LEU A 112 4.47 17.16 -3.13
CA LEU A 112 4.52 17.30 -4.58
C LEU A 112 4.25 18.77 -4.86
N GLU A 113 5.30 19.52 -5.18
CA GLU A 113 5.15 20.83 -5.80
C GLU A 113 4.15 20.65 -6.94
N ILE A 114 3.04 21.38 -6.85
CA ILE A 114 1.99 21.38 -7.88
C ILE A 114 2.72 21.70 -9.18
N LYS A 115 2.71 20.77 -10.15
CA LYS A 115 3.23 21.06 -11.50
C LYS A 115 2.62 22.40 -11.92
N GLN A 116 3.47 23.33 -12.36
CA GLN A 116 2.98 24.61 -12.90
C GLN A 116 1.87 24.30 -13.92
N LEU A 117 0.73 24.99 -13.79
CA LEU A 117 -0.38 24.87 -14.74
C LEU A 117 0.15 25.22 -16.13
N ASP A 118 0.09 24.26 -17.04
CA ASP A 118 0.37 24.52 -18.45
C ASP A 118 -0.90 25.06 -19.13
N ILE A 119 -0.72 25.84 -20.19
CA ILE A 119 -1.86 26.41 -20.95
C ILE A 119 -2.76 25.29 -21.51
N GLU A 120 -2.20 24.12 -21.77
CA GLU A 120 -2.90 22.91 -22.22
C GLU A 120 -3.84 22.31 -21.15
N ASP A 121 -3.65 22.63 -19.87
CA ASP A 121 -4.52 22.19 -18.77
C ASP A 121 -5.77 23.07 -18.62
N LEU A 122 -5.82 24.21 -19.32
CA LEU A 122 -6.96 25.14 -19.29
C LEU A 122 -8.00 24.73 -20.34
N PRO A 123 -9.31 24.90 -20.07
CA PRO A 123 -10.34 24.63 -21.06
C PRO A 123 -10.17 25.54 -22.28
N GLU A 124 -10.26 24.95 -23.47
CA GLU A 124 -10.45 25.73 -24.70
C GLU A 124 -11.80 26.45 -24.61
N LEU A 125 -11.76 27.79 -24.71
CA LEU A 125 -12.95 28.66 -24.73
C LEU A 125 -13.58 28.71 -26.11
#